data_AF-A0A1E3VPY3-F1
#
_entry.id   AF-A0A1E3VPY3-F1
#
_cell.length_a   1.000
_cell.length_b   1.000
_cell.length_c   1.000
_cell.angle_alpha   90.00
_cell.angle_beta   90.00
_cell.angle_gamma   90.00
#
_symmetry.space_group_name_H-M   'P 1'
#
loop_
_entity.id
_entity.type
_entity.pdbx_description
1 polymer ?
#
loop_
_entity_poly.entity_id
_entity_poly.type
_entity_poly.pdbx_seq_one_letter_code
_entity_poly.pdbx_strand_id
1 'polypeptide(L)'
;MFEQAEFTEAGEGLADEGVVYIPPSCRETPGCRVHVALHGCQQSRTRVGGTFIEDTGYAELADTNRLIILFPQIASSVVNPQGCWDWWGYTGLDYLGKGAPQISALWKMVERLAEPPAEEAPAEAAPVQE
;
A
#
# COMPACT_ATOMS: atom_id res chain seq x y z
N MET A 1 -7.14 -4.70 2.48
CA MET A 1 -6.20 -5.06 1.39
C MET A 1 -6.60 -4.27 0.16
N PHE A 2 -5.68 -4.03 -0.75
CA PHE A 2 -5.93 -3.34 -2.01
C PHE A 2 -5.02 -3.91 -3.10
N GLU A 3 -5.46 -3.81 -4.35
CA GLU A 3 -4.69 -4.26 -5.53
C GLU A 3 -3.57 -3.26 -5.82
N GLN A 4 -2.32 -3.72 -5.81
CA GLN A 4 -1.16 -2.87 -6.11
C GLN A 4 -0.94 -2.71 -7.61
N ALA A 5 -1.53 -3.60 -8.43
CA ALA A 5 -1.46 -3.55 -9.89
C ALA A 5 -1.97 -2.23 -10.48
N GLU A 6 -2.79 -1.48 -9.75
CA GLU A 6 -3.21 -0.13 -10.15
C GLU A 6 -2.05 0.89 -10.17
N PHE A 7 -0.98 0.64 -9.43
CA PHE A 7 0.09 1.60 -9.18
C PHE A 7 1.42 1.24 -9.86
N THR A 8 1.51 0.06 -10.47
CA THR A 8 2.75 -0.54 -10.95
C THR A 8 2.53 -1.33 -12.23
N GLU A 9 3.58 -1.51 -13.02
CA GLU A 9 3.58 -2.34 -14.21
C GLU A 9 4.11 -3.75 -13.94
N ALA A 10 3.80 -4.69 -14.85
CA ALA A 10 4.31 -6.04 -14.76
C ALA A 10 5.86 -6.06 -14.81
N GLY A 11 6.47 -6.74 -13.84
CA GLY A 11 7.94 -6.86 -13.73
C GLY A 11 8.61 -5.86 -12.78
N GLU A 12 7.86 -4.90 -12.21
CA GLU A 12 8.40 -3.91 -11.26
C GLU A 12 8.54 -4.43 -9.82
N GLY A 13 8.16 -5.70 -9.60
CA GLY A 13 8.48 -6.47 -8.39
C GLY A 13 7.51 -6.33 -7.22
N LEU A 14 6.49 -5.49 -7.31
CA LEU A 14 5.41 -5.45 -6.32
C LEU A 14 4.60 -6.75 -6.35
N ALA A 15 4.06 -7.14 -5.20
CA ALA A 15 3.07 -8.22 -5.10
C ALA A 15 1.69 -7.75 -5.57
N ASP A 16 0.76 -8.68 -5.78
CA ASP A 16 -0.59 -8.35 -6.25
C ASP A 16 -1.35 -7.48 -5.22
N GLU A 17 -1.26 -7.84 -3.93
CA GLU A 17 -2.00 -7.15 -2.86
C GLU A 17 -1.10 -6.41 -1.86
N GLY A 18 -1.52 -5.20 -1.48
CA GLY A 18 -0.99 -4.42 -0.37
C GLY A 18 -1.97 -4.35 0.80
N VAL A 19 -1.51 -3.83 1.94
CA VAL A 19 -2.36 -3.59 3.11
C VAL A 19 -2.34 -2.12 3.48
N VAL A 20 -3.49 -1.60 3.90
CA VAL A 20 -3.62 -0.27 4.48
C VAL A 20 -4.42 -0.39 5.77
N TYR A 21 -3.91 0.24 6.83
CA TYR A 21 -4.61 0.43 8.08
C TYR A 21 -5.13 1.87 8.14
N ILE A 22 -6.45 2.02 8.19
CA ILE A 22 -7.13 3.33 8.32
C ILE A 22 -7.84 3.32 9.67
N PRO A 23 -7.36 4.08 10.68
CA PRO A 23 -7.99 4.09 11.99
C PRO A 23 -9.38 4.73 11.91
N PRO A 24 -10.33 4.37 12.80
CA PRO A 24 -11.70 4.90 12.76
C PRO A 24 -11.78 6.43 12.70
N SER A 25 -10.92 7.12 13.46
CA SER A 25 -10.85 8.58 13.50
C SER A 25 -10.51 9.24 12.15
N CYS A 26 -9.88 8.52 11.23
CA CYS A 26 -9.59 8.98 9.86
C CYS A 26 -10.74 8.75 8.89
N ARG A 27 -11.67 7.83 9.21
CA ARG A 27 -12.89 7.61 8.42
C ARG A 27 -13.96 8.63 8.77
N GLU A 28 -14.02 9.02 10.04
CA GLU A 28 -15.01 9.98 10.56
C GLU A 28 -14.65 11.43 10.26
N THR A 29 -13.35 11.77 10.25
CA THR A 29 -12.89 13.15 10.04
C THR A 29 -11.69 13.17 9.10
N PRO A 30 -11.76 13.93 7.99
CA PRO A 30 -10.65 14.11 7.05
C PRO A 30 -9.37 14.69 7.67
N GLY A 31 -8.26 14.66 6.91
CA GLY A 31 -7.01 15.32 7.28
C GLY A 31 -6.02 14.46 8.07
N CYS A 32 -6.09 13.14 7.94
CA CYS A 32 -5.06 12.25 8.49
C CYS A 32 -3.77 12.29 7.67
N ARG A 33 -2.64 12.03 8.34
CA ARG A 33 -1.33 11.91 7.66
C ARG A 33 -1.10 10.47 7.25
N VAL A 34 -0.31 10.25 6.20
CA VAL A 34 0.08 8.91 5.74
C VAL A 34 1.49 8.58 6.23
N HIS A 35 1.68 7.38 6.77
CA HIS A 35 2.98 6.78 7.03
C HIS A 35 3.12 5.51 6.21
N VAL A 36 4.24 5.35 5.51
CA VAL A 36 4.53 4.14 4.72
C VAL A 36 5.51 3.27 5.50
N ALA A 37 5.06 2.07 5.89
CA ALA A 37 5.86 1.09 6.60
C ALA A 37 6.31 0.00 5.61
N LEU A 38 7.60 0.02 5.26
CA LEU A 38 8.20 -0.92 4.31
C LEU A 38 8.79 -2.13 5.05
N HIS A 39 8.34 -3.33 4.69
CA HIS A 39 8.91 -4.56 5.26
C HIS A 39 10.33 -4.81 4.75
N GLY A 40 11.12 -5.58 5.51
CA GLY A 40 12.44 -6.05 5.07
C GLY A 40 12.36 -7.24 4.11
N CYS A 41 13.53 -7.70 3.64
CA CYS A 41 13.64 -8.96 2.91
C CYS A 41 13.07 -10.12 3.75
N GLN A 42 12.41 -11.08 3.10
CA GLN A 42 11.68 -12.21 3.71
C GLN A 42 10.53 -11.83 4.66
N GLN A 43 10.13 -10.56 4.73
CA GLN A 43 9.07 -10.10 5.62
C GLN A 43 7.78 -9.71 4.88
N SER A 44 7.64 -10.10 3.61
CA SER A 44 6.36 -9.96 2.90
C SER A 44 5.29 -10.84 3.55
N ARG A 45 4.01 -10.48 3.33
CA ARG A 45 2.86 -11.27 3.82
C ARG A 45 2.88 -12.71 3.35
N THR A 46 3.35 -12.96 2.14
CA THR A 46 3.48 -14.32 1.58
C THR A 46 4.54 -15.16 2.29
N ARG A 47 5.46 -14.53 3.04
CA ARG A 47 6.53 -15.20 3.80
C ARG A 47 6.21 -15.34 5.28
N VAL A 48 5.70 -14.28 5.91
CA VAL A 48 5.51 -14.22 7.37
C VAL A 48 4.06 -13.98 7.79
N GLY A 49 3.11 -14.03 6.86
CA GLY A 49 1.70 -13.74 7.16
C GLY A 49 1.49 -12.30 7.63
N GLY A 50 0.72 -12.12 8.70
CA GLY A 50 0.41 -10.81 9.28
C GLY A 50 1.52 -10.18 10.11
N THR A 51 2.57 -10.91 10.48
CA THR A 51 3.53 -10.51 11.53
C THR A 51 4.12 -9.10 11.36
N PHE A 52 4.59 -8.71 10.17
CA PHE A 52 5.13 -7.35 9.98
C PHE A 52 4.06 -6.26 10.15
N ILE A 53 2.81 -6.56 9.82
CA ILE A 53 1.70 -5.61 9.86
C ILE A 53 1.12 -5.52 11.28
N GLU A 54 1.00 -6.66 11.95
CA GLU A 54 0.31 -6.82 13.24
C GLU A 54 1.26 -6.59 14.42
N ASP A 55 2.52 -7.01 14.34
CA ASP A 55 3.39 -7.08 15.52
C ASP A 55 4.41 -5.93 15.63
N THR A 56 4.46 -5.04 14.64
CA THR A 56 5.41 -3.90 14.62
C THR A 56 4.94 -2.69 15.42
N GLY A 57 3.68 -2.66 15.87
CA GLY A 57 3.14 -1.57 16.68
C GLY A 57 2.62 -0.35 15.89
N TYR A 58 2.64 -0.40 14.56
CA TYR A 58 2.24 0.74 13.73
C TYR A 58 0.73 1.03 13.81
N ALA A 59 -0.12 0.01 13.95
CA ALA A 59 -1.57 0.18 14.04
C ALA A 59 -1.97 0.91 15.34
N GLU A 60 -1.35 0.53 16.45
CA GLU A 60 -1.54 1.15 17.76
C GLU A 60 -1.07 2.62 17.77
N LEU A 61 0.06 2.89 17.10
CA LEU A 61 0.52 4.26 16.90
C LEU A 61 -0.48 5.06 16.05
N ALA A 62 -1.04 4.46 15.01
CA ALA A 62 -2.01 5.11 14.12
C ALA A 62 -3.30 5.53 14.83
N ASP A 63 -3.86 4.65 15.67
CA ASP A 63 -5.11 4.90 16.40
C ASP A 63 -5.04 6.17 17.27
N THR A 64 -3.87 6.46 17.83
CA THR A 64 -3.67 7.58 18.76
C THR A 64 -3.09 8.83 18.12
N ASN A 65 -2.63 8.76 16.86
CA ASN A 65 -1.90 9.87 16.21
C ASN A 65 -2.55 10.38 14.92
N ARG A 66 -3.72 9.84 14.52
CA ARG A 66 -4.39 10.16 13.23
C ARG A 66 -3.45 9.90 12.04
N LEU A 67 -2.89 8.69 12.01
CA LEU A 67 -2.05 8.22 10.91
C LEU A 67 -2.77 7.11 10.15
N ILE A 68 -2.77 7.17 8.82
CA ILE A 68 -3.04 6.03 7.95
C ILE A 68 -1.70 5.31 7.75
N ILE A 69 -1.66 4.00 7.95
CA ILE A 69 -0.44 3.21 7.71
C ILE A 69 -0.60 2.42 6.42
N LEU A 70 0.28 2.70 5.46
CA LEU A 70 0.39 1.96 4.21
C LEU A 70 1.49 0.89 4.34
N PHE A 71 1.14 -0.36 4.08
CA PHE A 71 2.00 -1.54 4.10
C PHE A 71 2.07 -2.19 2.72
N PRO A 72 2.82 -1.58 1.78
CA PRO A 72 2.96 -2.11 0.44
C PRO A 72 3.83 -3.39 0.47
N GLN A 73 3.66 -4.25 -0.52
CA GLN A 73 4.24 -5.60 -0.54
C GLN A 73 5.08 -5.85 -1.79
N ILE A 74 6.19 -6.57 -1.62
CA ILE A 74 7.07 -7.01 -2.72
C ILE A 74 6.89 -8.52 -2.97
N ALA A 75 6.83 -8.90 -4.24
CA ALA A 75 6.83 -10.30 -4.66
C ALA A 75 8.25 -10.87 -4.71
N SER A 76 8.40 -12.13 -4.32
CA SER A 76 9.64 -12.88 -4.58
C SER A 76 9.71 -13.26 -6.05
N SER A 77 10.91 -13.22 -6.64
CA SER A 77 11.17 -13.65 -8.02
C SER A 77 12.48 -14.44 -8.11
N VAL A 78 12.82 -14.98 -9.29
CA VAL A 78 14.10 -15.69 -9.49
C VAL A 78 15.30 -14.78 -9.22
N VAL A 79 15.22 -13.51 -9.62
CA VAL A 79 16.29 -12.51 -9.44
C VAL A 79 16.22 -11.81 -8.08
N ASN A 80 15.08 -11.89 -7.38
CA ASN A 80 14.86 -11.37 -6.03
C ASN A 80 14.13 -12.43 -5.16
N PRO A 81 14.79 -13.55 -4.82
CA PRO A 81 14.13 -14.68 -4.13
C PRO A 81 13.69 -14.33 -2.71
N GLN A 82 14.29 -13.29 -2.13
CA GLN A 82 13.99 -12.84 -0.78
C GLN A 82 12.88 -11.79 -0.73
N GLY A 83 12.36 -11.32 -1.88
CA GLY A 83 11.32 -10.30 -1.91
C GLY A 83 11.74 -8.98 -1.24
N CYS A 84 12.97 -8.53 -1.51
CA CYS A 84 13.48 -7.25 -1.03
C CYS A 84 12.98 -6.08 -1.88
N TRP A 85 12.84 -4.89 -1.31
CA TRP A 85 12.76 -3.64 -2.08
C TRP A 85 13.98 -3.50 -2.99
N ASP A 86 13.82 -2.81 -4.12
CA ASP A 86 14.91 -2.67 -5.09
C ASP A 86 15.96 -1.67 -4.62
N TRP A 87 17.04 -2.19 -4.06
CA TRP A 87 18.22 -1.42 -3.66
C TRP A 87 19.47 -1.78 -4.45
N TRP A 88 19.35 -2.63 -5.49
CA TRP A 88 20.47 -3.06 -6.33
C TRP A 88 20.20 -3.03 -7.84
N GLY A 89 19.02 -2.61 -8.27
CA GLY A 89 18.64 -2.40 -9.67
C GLY A 89 18.02 -3.60 -10.37
N TYR A 90 17.30 -4.49 -9.65
CA TYR A 90 16.63 -5.61 -10.32
C TYR A 90 15.41 -5.19 -11.15
N THR A 91 14.91 -3.97 -10.95
CA THR A 91 13.84 -3.37 -11.77
C THR A 91 14.37 -2.43 -12.86
N GLY A 92 15.69 -2.29 -12.99
CA GLY A 92 16.34 -1.44 -13.99
C GLY A 92 17.45 -0.56 -13.41
N LEU A 93 18.14 0.18 -14.28
CA LEU A 93 19.28 1.01 -13.88
C LEU A 93 18.88 2.28 -13.11
N ASP A 94 17.64 2.76 -13.27
CA ASP A 94 17.13 3.96 -12.59
C ASP A 94 16.28 3.62 -11.36
N TYR A 95 16.82 2.77 -10.46
CA TYR A 95 16.07 2.24 -9.31
C TYR A 95 16.10 3.16 -8.06
N LEU A 96 16.92 4.21 -8.05
CA LEU A 96 17.05 5.14 -6.91
C LEU A 96 16.35 6.49 -7.14
N GLY A 97 15.94 6.79 -8.37
CA GLY A 97 15.34 8.05 -8.75
C GLY A 97 13.86 8.16 -8.33
N LYS A 98 13.31 9.38 -8.38
CA LYS A 98 11.87 9.59 -8.15
C LYS A 98 10.98 8.87 -9.18
N GLY A 99 11.51 8.64 -10.37
CA GLY A 99 10.85 7.86 -11.44
C GLY A 99 11.12 6.37 -11.36
N ALA A 100 11.85 5.88 -10.36
CA ALA A 100 12.11 4.46 -10.20
C ALA A 100 10.79 3.69 -10.05
N PRO A 101 10.67 2.49 -10.64
CA PRO A 101 9.44 1.70 -10.62
C PRO A 101 8.77 1.64 -9.24
N GLN A 102 9.50 1.15 -8.23
CA GLN A 102 8.95 0.98 -6.88
C GLN A 102 8.68 2.30 -6.16
N ILE A 103 9.57 3.30 -6.30
CA ILE A 103 9.38 4.61 -5.67
C ILE A 103 8.15 5.30 -6.25
N SER A 104 7.97 5.24 -7.57
CA SER A 104 6.82 5.83 -8.25
C SER A 104 5.51 5.15 -7.86
N ALA A 105 5.50 3.81 -7.74
CA ALA A 105 4.32 3.06 -7.30
C ALA A 105 3.93 3.42 -5.86
N LEU A 106 4.91 3.49 -4.95
CA LEU A 106 4.69 3.95 -3.57
C LEU A 106 4.11 5.36 -3.52
N TRP A 107 4.64 6.27 -4.34
CA TRP A 107 4.16 7.64 -4.41
C TRP A 107 2.72 7.72 -4.90
N LYS A 108 2.34 6.98 -5.96
CA LYS A 108 0.95 6.94 -6.44
C LYS A 108 -0.02 6.38 -5.38
N MET A 109 0.39 5.39 -4.59
CA MET A 109 -0.43 4.88 -3.48
C MET A 109 -0.64 5.96 -2.40
N VAL A 110 0.39 6.74 -2.08
CA VAL A 110 0.29 7.87 -1.16
C VAL A 110 -0.63 8.96 -1.72
N GLU A 111 -0.52 9.28 -3.01
CA GLU A 111 -1.41 10.23 -3.69
C GLU A 111 -2.87 9.77 -3.63
N ARG A 112 -3.15 8.49 -3.90
CA ARG A 112 -4.49 7.91 -3.75
C ARG A 112 -5.05 8.08 -2.33
N LEU A 113 -4.24 7.91 -1.30
CA LEU A 113 -4.67 8.12 0.09
C LEU A 113 -4.84 9.59 0.47
N ALA A 114 -4.23 10.50 -0.28
CA ALA A 114 -4.36 11.95 -0.10
C ALA A 114 -5.57 12.54 -0.85
N GLU A 115 -6.15 11.80 -1.79
CA GLU A 115 -7.41 12.17 -2.44
C GLU A 115 -8.55 12.22 -1.41
N PRO A 116 -9.52 13.15 -1.57
CA PRO A 116 -10.73 13.10 -0.78
C PRO A 116 -11.44 11.75 -1.02
N PRO A 117 -12.16 11.20 -0.02
CA PRO A 117 -12.96 10.01 -0.23
C PRO A 117 -13.84 10.22 -1.46
N ALA A 118 -13.83 9.24 -2.38
CA ALA A 118 -14.75 9.27 -3.50
C ALA A 118 -16.18 9.46 -2.94
N GLU A 119 -16.88 10.47 -3.42
CA GLU A 119 -18.27 10.69 -3.05
C GLU A 119 -19.03 9.40 -3.43
N GLU A 120 -19.61 8.70 -2.45
CA GLU A 120 -20.41 7.51 -2.74
C GLU A 120 -21.51 7.95 -3.71
N ALA A 121 -21.44 7.47 -4.95
CA ALA A 121 -22.51 7.71 -5.91
C ALA A 121 -23.82 7.25 -5.26
N PRO A 122 -24.89 8.07 -5.28
CA PRO A 122 -26.14 7.70 -4.64
C PRO A 122 -26.61 6.37 -5.21
N ALA A 123 -26.92 5.42 -4.33
CA ALA A 123 -27.48 4.14 -4.69
C ALA A 123 -28.64 4.36 -5.67
N GLU A 124 -28.49 3.85 -6.89
CA GLU A 124 -29.49 3.94 -7.93
C GLU A 124 -30.80 3.39 -7.37
N ALA A 125 -31.80 4.27 -7.18
CA ALA A 125 -33.09 3.88 -6.63
C ALA A 125 -33.72 2.83 -7.55
N ALA A 126 -33.88 1.61 -7.05
CA ALA A 126 -34.56 0.55 -7.75
C ALA A 126 -35.97 1.01 -8.16
N PRO A 127 -36.43 0.71 -9.40
CA PRO A 127 -37.72 1.18 -9.88
C PRO A 127 -38.84 0.53 -9.06
N VAL A 128 -39.72 1.39 -8.53
CA VAL A 128 -41.01 0.99 -7.97
C VAL A 128 -41.84 0.38 -9.11
N GLN A 129 -42.23 -0.88 -8.97
CA GLN A 129 -43.19 -1.53 -9.88
C GLN A 129 -44.61 -1.23 -9.38
N GLU A 130 -45.46 -0.68 -10.25
CA GLU A 130 -46.91 -0.48 -10.05
C GLU A 130 -47.69 -1.81 -10.08
#